data_AF-A0A349ZWY4-F1
#
_entry.id   AF-A0A349ZWY4-F1
#
_cell.length_a   1.000
_cell.length_b   1.000
_cell.length_c   1.000
_cell.angle_alpha   90.00
_cell.angle_beta   90.00
_cell.angle_gamma   90.00
#
_symmetry.space_group_name_H-M   'P 1'
#
loop_
_entity.id
_entity.type
_entity.pdbx_description
1 polymer ?
#
loop_
_entity_poly.entity_id
_entity_poly.type
_entity_poly.pdbx_seq_one_letter_code
_entity_poly.pdbx_strand_id
1 'polypeptide(L)'
;MLTGAACAAQQTLVRYEQLQKQYQHFSENDEQALPFVRPSIAVAKRDRNYRHLIFAYEDAVFHSPAKDQKLRFADSAVAAGLLIKDKAWAGRAHLGRGVVWYFSFRNYRKALEDYLTAANNAEGSGDPYLIYRIKYQIGVVKSHLGYPQEALHYLRRVTAFFSKT
;
A
#
# COMPACT_ATOMS: atom_id res chain seq x y z
N MET A 1 22.59 16.74 -15.84
CA MET A 1 22.29 17.19 -14.46
C MET A 1 20.90 16.70 -14.09
N LEU A 2 20.79 15.56 -13.39
CA LEU A 2 19.49 15.06 -12.90
C LEU A 2 19.17 15.77 -11.57
N THR A 3 18.24 16.71 -11.71
CA THR A 3 17.54 17.59 -10.76
C THR A 3 17.26 16.98 -9.38
N GLY A 4 17.51 17.73 -8.30
CA GLY A 4 17.57 17.27 -6.91
C GLY A 4 16.35 16.53 -6.32
N ALA A 5 15.20 16.53 -7.00
CA ALA A 5 14.03 15.73 -6.60
C ALA A 5 14.25 14.22 -6.79
N ALA A 6 14.95 13.81 -7.86
CA ALA A 6 15.31 12.41 -8.09
C ALA A 6 16.32 11.92 -7.04
N CYS A 7 17.27 12.78 -6.66
CA CYS A 7 18.25 12.49 -5.61
C CYS A 7 17.59 12.33 -4.23
N ALA A 8 16.63 13.19 -3.89
CA ALA A 8 15.88 13.10 -2.61
C ALA A 8 14.96 11.87 -2.54
N ALA A 9 14.32 11.49 -3.66
CA ALA A 9 13.53 10.26 -3.74
C ALA A 9 14.41 9.01 -3.60
N GLN A 10 15.59 9.01 -4.23
CA GLN A 10 16.58 7.93 -4.11
C GLN A 10 17.09 7.78 -2.67
N GLN A 11 17.44 8.90 -2.01
CA GLN A 11 17.91 8.90 -0.61
C GLN A 11 16.84 8.44 0.38
N THR A 12 15.57 8.74 0.11
CA THR A 12 14.43 8.28 0.91
C THR A 12 14.33 6.76 0.92
N LEU A 13 14.40 6.13 -0.26
CA LEU A 13 14.31 4.69 -0.40
C LEU A 13 15.50 3.99 0.27
N VAL A 14 16.72 4.50 0.05
CA VAL A 14 17.94 3.95 0.66
C VAL A 14 17.86 3.93 2.19
N ARG A 15 17.40 5.02 2.81
CA ARG A 15 17.31 5.08 4.27
C ARG A 15 16.25 4.13 4.83
N TYR A 16 15.10 4.04 4.17
CA TYR A 16 14.08 3.07 4.52
C TYR A 16 14.64 1.64 4.45
N GLU A 17 15.25 1.26 3.34
CA GLU A 17 15.81 -0.08 3.12
C GLU A 17 16.89 -0.43 4.16
N GLN A 18 17.72 0.53 4.56
CA GLN A 18 18.71 0.33 5.62
C GLN A 18 18.08 -0.04 6.97
N LEU A 19 16.99 0.62 7.35
CA LEU A 19 16.27 0.33 8.59
C LEU A 19 15.49 -0.99 8.46
N GLN A 20 14.92 -1.27 7.28
CA GLN A 20 14.14 -2.48 7.02
C GLN A 20 14.95 -3.76 7.22
N LYS A 21 16.26 -3.74 6.93
CA LYS A 21 17.17 -4.88 7.16
C LYS A 21 17.13 -5.44 8.58
N GLN A 22 16.80 -4.61 9.57
CA GLN A 22 16.73 -5.03 10.97
C GLN A 22 15.53 -5.94 11.28
N TYR A 23 14.50 -5.95 10.44
CA TYR A 23 13.26 -6.65 10.74
C TYR A 23 12.62 -7.40 9.57
N GLN A 24 13.11 -7.26 8.34
CA GLN A 24 12.58 -7.95 7.17
C GLN A 24 12.63 -9.49 7.24
N HIS A 25 13.38 -10.06 8.19
CA HIS A 25 13.50 -11.50 8.38
C HIS A 25 12.39 -12.08 9.27
N PHE A 26 11.66 -11.24 10.01
CA PHE A 26 10.50 -11.67 10.78
C PHE A 26 9.34 -11.99 9.84
N SER A 27 8.52 -12.97 10.22
CA SER A 27 7.39 -13.40 9.41
C SER A 27 6.19 -12.46 9.52
N GLU A 28 5.18 -12.70 8.68
CA GLU A 28 3.89 -12.03 8.81
C GLU A 28 3.29 -12.31 10.19
N ASN A 29 2.71 -11.28 10.82
CA ASN A 29 2.12 -11.33 12.16
C ASN A 29 3.11 -11.61 13.32
N ASP A 30 4.41 -11.61 13.06
CA ASP A 30 5.41 -11.69 14.12
C ASP A 30 5.62 -10.32 14.78
N GLU A 31 4.98 -10.14 15.94
CA GLU A 31 5.03 -8.88 16.68
C GLU A 31 6.43 -8.52 17.22
N GLN A 32 7.36 -9.48 17.26
CA GLN A 32 8.76 -9.23 17.67
C GLN A 32 9.47 -8.27 16.73
N ALA A 33 8.98 -8.10 15.50
CA ALA A 33 9.46 -7.10 14.55
C ALA A 33 9.09 -5.67 14.95
N LEU A 34 7.97 -5.45 15.65
CA LEU A 34 7.41 -4.11 15.86
C LEU A 34 8.35 -3.15 16.63
N PRO A 35 9.10 -3.58 17.66
CA PRO A 35 10.15 -2.75 18.26
C PRO A 35 11.18 -2.23 17.27
N PHE A 36 11.52 -2.99 16.22
CA PHE A 36 12.48 -2.60 15.18
C PHE A 36 11.84 -1.75 14.05
N VAL A 37 10.53 -1.92 13.81
CA VAL A 37 9.77 -1.05 12.88
C VAL A 37 9.57 0.35 13.45
N ARG A 38 9.39 0.49 14.77
CA ARG A 38 9.13 1.79 15.44
C ARG A 38 10.20 2.86 15.17
N PRO A 39 11.52 2.58 15.22
CA PRO A 39 12.56 3.50 14.79
C PRO A 39 12.39 4.01 13.36
N SER A 40 12.01 3.14 12.42
CA SER A 40 11.74 3.49 11.01
C SER A 40 10.62 4.53 10.91
N ILE A 41 9.51 4.30 11.62
CA ILE A 41 8.39 5.24 11.72
C ILE A 41 8.82 6.57 12.36
N ALA A 42 9.58 6.52 13.46
CA ALA A 42 10.00 7.71 14.20
C ALA A 42 10.90 8.63 13.36
N VAL A 43 11.88 8.03 12.67
CA VAL A 43 12.77 8.75 11.75
C VAL A 43 11.98 9.38 10.60
N ALA A 44 11.09 8.62 9.96
CA ALA A 44 10.28 9.12 8.85
C ALA A 44 9.36 10.28 9.28
N LYS A 45 8.78 10.23 10.49
CA LYS A 45 8.00 11.33 11.07
C LYS A 45 8.84 12.57 11.33
N ARG A 46 9.99 12.42 11.99
CA ARG A 46 10.90 13.53 12.32
C ARG A 46 11.32 14.28 11.05
N ASP A 47 11.62 13.53 10.00
CA ASP A 47 12.14 14.09 8.75
C ASP A 47 11.01 14.52 7.79
N ARG A 48 9.74 14.38 8.20
CA ARG A 48 8.54 14.60 7.36
C ARG A 48 8.61 13.86 6.02
N ASN A 49 9.23 12.68 6.04
CA ASN A 49 9.39 11.84 4.88
C ASN A 49 8.20 10.89 4.74
N TYR A 50 7.12 11.40 4.13
CA TYR A 50 5.87 10.65 4.03
C TYR A 50 5.96 9.38 3.18
N ARG A 51 6.87 9.33 2.20
CA ARG A 51 7.09 8.13 1.37
C ARG A 51 7.70 6.99 2.20
N HIS A 52 8.76 7.28 2.96
CA HIS A 52 9.32 6.34 3.94
C HIS A 52 8.27 5.97 4.99
N LEU A 53 7.52 6.95 5.48
CA LEU A 53 6.50 6.72 6.52
C LEU A 53 5.42 5.73 6.06
N ILE A 54 4.97 5.80 4.80
CA ILE A 54 4.03 4.83 4.23
C ILE A 54 4.62 3.43 4.26
N PHE A 55 5.84 3.25 3.76
CA PHE A 55 6.49 1.93 3.78
C PHE A 55 6.65 1.38 5.20
N ALA A 56 7.10 2.20 6.15
CA ALA A 56 7.24 1.77 7.54
C ALA A 56 5.90 1.39 8.19
N TYR A 57 4.79 2.05 7.81
CA TYR A 57 3.45 1.63 8.24
C TYR A 57 2.98 0.35 7.54
N GLU A 58 3.30 0.14 6.26
CA GLU A 58 3.02 -1.13 5.56
C GLU A 58 3.74 -2.31 6.23
N ASP A 59 5.01 -2.13 6.62
CA ASP A 59 5.75 -3.12 7.41
C ASP A 59 5.09 -3.36 8.78
N ALA A 60 4.66 -2.29 9.45
CA ALA A 60 3.95 -2.41 10.72
C ALA A 60 2.62 -3.18 10.57
N VAL A 61 1.89 -2.99 9.46
CA VAL A 61 0.70 -3.79 9.13
C VAL A 61 1.07 -5.26 8.94
N PHE A 62 2.12 -5.56 8.18
CA PHE A 62 2.56 -6.92 7.90
C PHE A 62 2.89 -7.69 9.19
N HIS A 63 3.64 -7.08 10.10
CA HIS A 63 4.07 -7.74 11.34
C HIS A 63 3.06 -7.68 12.49
N SER A 64 2.02 -6.85 12.43
CA SER A 64 1.02 -6.78 13.53
C SER A 64 0.08 -7.99 13.49
N PRO A 65 -0.09 -8.77 14.57
CA PRO A 65 -1.04 -9.90 14.59
C PRO A 65 -2.50 -9.45 14.77
N ALA A 66 -2.73 -8.37 15.54
CA ALA A 66 -4.07 -7.90 15.85
C ALA A 66 -4.68 -7.10 14.68
N LYS A 67 -5.87 -7.51 14.21
CA LYS A 67 -6.59 -6.84 13.10
C LYS A 67 -6.79 -5.34 13.31
N ASP A 68 -7.10 -4.91 14.53
CA ASP A 68 -7.35 -3.49 14.83
C ASP A 68 -6.05 -2.67 14.84
N GLN A 69 -4.92 -3.31 15.18
CA GLN A 69 -3.60 -2.70 15.06
C GLN A 69 -3.19 -2.56 13.59
N LYS A 70 -3.41 -3.58 12.76
CA LYS A 70 -3.23 -3.50 11.31
C LYS A 70 -4.02 -2.32 10.74
N LEU A 71 -5.29 -2.19 11.11
CA LEU A 71 -6.14 -1.11 10.61
C LEU A 71 -5.61 0.27 11.01
N ARG A 72 -5.22 0.48 12.27
CA ARG A 72 -4.65 1.74 12.73
C ARG A 72 -3.38 2.16 11.99
N PHE A 73 -2.48 1.20 11.70
CA PHE A 73 -1.29 1.49 10.89
C PHE A 73 -1.66 1.79 9.43
N ALA A 74 -2.62 1.07 8.85
CA ALA A 74 -3.11 1.36 7.51
C ALA A 74 -3.79 2.74 7.39
N ASP A 75 -4.59 3.15 8.39
CA ASP A 75 -5.16 4.50 8.46
C ASP A 75 -4.07 5.57 8.55
N SER A 76 -3.01 5.29 9.30
CA SER A 76 -1.85 6.19 9.40
C SER A 76 -1.08 6.29 8.07
N ALA A 77 -1.00 5.20 7.31
CA ALA A 77 -0.44 5.20 5.96
C ALA A 77 -1.29 6.05 4.99
N VAL A 78 -2.62 5.94 5.06
CA VAL A 78 -3.53 6.77 4.26
C VAL A 78 -3.35 8.25 4.60
N ALA A 79 -3.30 8.59 5.89
CA ALA A 79 -3.04 9.96 6.32
C ALA A 79 -1.71 10.52 5.79
N ALA A 80 -0.63 9.71 5.81
CA ALA A 80 0.65 10.10 5.23
C ALA A 80 0.61 10.24 3.71
N GLY A 81 -0.08 9.33 3.01
CA GLY A 81 -0.25 9.37 1.54
C GLY A 81 -0.96 10.61 1.05
N LEU A 82 -1.97 11.08 1.79
CA LEU A 82 -2.71 12.30 1.45
C LEU A 82 -1.88 13.58 1.60
N LEU A 83 -0.74 13.55 2.31
CA LEU A 83 0.17 14.69 2.44
C LEU A 83 1.17 14.80 1.27
N ILE A 84 1.20 13.82 0.37
CA ILE A 84 2.12 13.78 -0.77
C ILE A 84 1.40 14.32 -2.01
N LYS A 85 2.04 15.27 -2.73
CA LYS A 85 1.49 15.86 -3.97
C LYS A 85 1.24 14.83 -5.08
N ASP A 86 2.09 13.81 -5.13
CA ASP A 86 1.99 12.69 -6.06
C ASP A 86 0.90 11.71 -5.59
N LYS A 87 -0.26 11.78 -6.25
CA LYS A 87 -1.46 10.99 -5.92
C LYS A 87 -1.25 9.48 -5.99
N ALA A 88 -0.22 9.00 -6.69
CA ALA A 88 0.12 7.57 -6.72
C ALA A 88 0.34 7.01 -5.30
N TRP A 89 0.89 7.82 -4.40
CA TRP A 89 1.12 7.44 -3.01
C TRP A 89 -0.14 7.37 -2.17
N ALA A 90 -1.09 8.29 -2.38
CA ALA A 90 -2.43 8.16 -1.81
C ALA A 90 -3.10 6.86 -2.34
N GLY A 91 -2.96 6.58 -3.63
CA GLY A 91 -3.45 5.35 -4.24
C GLY A 91 -2.88 4.08 -3.61
N ARG A 92 -1.56 4.04 -3.42
CA ARG A 92 -0.87 2.95 -2.72
C ARG A 92 -1.39 2.76 -1.29
N ALA A 93 -1.52 3.84 -0.53
CA ALA A 93 -1.95 3.76 0.86
C ALA A 93 -3.41 3.25 0.98
N HIS A 94 -4.31 3.73 0.12
CA HIS A 94 -5.69 3.21 0.04
C HIS A 94 -5.73 1.74 -0.36
N LEU A 95 -4.90 1.32 -1.32
CA LEU A 95 -4.76 -0.09 -1.68
C LEU A 95 -4.35 -0.93 -0.45
N GLY A 96 -3.36 -0.47 0.33
CA GLY A 96 -2.91 -1.15 1.55
C GLY A 96 -4.02 -1.28 2.61
N ARG A 97 -4.80 -0.22 2.86
CA ARG A 97 -5.94 -0.30 3.79
C ARG A 97 -7.07 -1.19 3.30
N GLY A 98 -7.35 -1.17 1.99
CA GLY A 98 -8.31 -2.09 1.38
C GLY A 98 -7.92 -3.56 1.59
N VAL A 99 -6.62 -3.89 1.50
CA VAL A 99 -6.10 -5.24 1.81
C VAL A 99 -6.37 -5.61 3.28
N VAL A 100 -6.22 -4.69 4.22
CA VAL A 100 -6.57 -4.93 5.64
C VAL A 100 -8.07 -5.17 5.80
N TRP A 101 -8.93 -4.37 5.18
CA TRP A 101 -10.38 -4.60 5.22
C TRP A 101 -10.76 -5.96 4.65
N TYR A 102 -10.13 -6.35 3.55
CA TYR A 102 -10.37 -7.62 2.89
C TYR A 102 -9.91 -8.81 3.73
N PHE A 103 -8.63 -8.87 4.11
CA PHE A 103 -8.05 -10.04 4.77
C PHE A 103 -8.32 -10.08 6.27
N SER A 104 -8.22 -8.95 6.98
CA SER A 104 -8.34 -8.97 8.44
C SER A 104 -9.78 -8.87 8.94
N PHE A 105 -10.66 -8.22 8.18
CA PHE A 105 -12.05 -7.98 8.59
C PHE A 105 -13.11 -8.66 7.72
N ARG A 106 -12.73 -9.19 6.55
CA ARG A 106 -13.67 -9.69 5.53
C ARG A 106 -14.74 -8.65 5.15
N ASN A 107 -14.43 -7.36 5.32
CA ASN A 107 -15.34 -6.28 4.99
C ASN A 107 -15.15 -5.89 3.52
N TYR A 108 -15.74 -6.68 2.64
CA TYR A 108 -15.57 -6.54 1.19
C TYR A 108 -16.09 -5.20 0.66
N ARG A 109 -17.11 -4.61 1.29
CA ARG A 109 -17.63 -3.30 0.90
C ARG A 109 -16.61 -2.20 1.14
N LYS A 110 -16.04 -2.12 2.35
CA LYS A 110 -14.97 -1.16 2.67
C LYS A 110 -13.72 -1.39 1.84
N ALA A 111 -13.36 -2.66 1.61
CA ALA A 111 -12.23 -2.99 0.74
C ALA A 111 -12.46 -2.46 -0.69
N LEU A 112 -13.66 -2.64 -1.26
CA LEU A 112 -14.01 -2.11 -2.57
C LEU A 112 -13.96 -0.58 -2.62
N GLU A 113 -14.48 0.11 -1.60
CA GLU A 113 -14.41 1.58 -1.48
C GLU A 113 -12.96 2.08 -1.51
N ASP A 114 -12.07 1.44 -0.74
CA ASP A 114 -10.65 1.78 -0.73
C ASP A 114 -9.97 1.45 -2.07
N TYR A 115 -10.29 0.32 -2.71
CA TYR A 115 -9.70 -0.04 -4.01
C TYR A 115 -10.16 0.87 -5.15
N LEU A 116 -11.41 1.32 -5.15
CA LEU A 116 -11.90 2.31 -6.12
C LEU A 116 -11.21 3.66 -5.89
N THR A 117 -11.07 4.09 -4.63
CA THR A 117 -10.30 5.29 -4.28
C THR A 117 -8.84 5.17 -4.72
N ALA A 118 -8.24 3.99 -4.55
CA ALA A 118 -6.88 3.71 -4.99
C ALA A 118 -6.75 3.82 -6.51
N ALA A 119 -7.69 3.26 -7.27
CA ALA A 119 -7.70 3.31 -8.73
C ALA A 119 -7.76 4.75 -9.24
N ASN A 120 -8.69 5.55 -8.71
CA ASN A 120 -8.85 6.96 -9.09
C ASN A 120 -7.56 7.78 -8.85
N ASN A 121 -6.82 7.48 -7.78
CA ASN A 121 -5.55 8.14 -7.49
C ASN A 121 -4.38 7.63 -8.34
N ALA A 122 -4.44 6.38 -8.83
CA ALA A 122 -3.39 5.76 -9.64
C ALA A 122 -3.51 6.08 -11.15
N GLU A 123 -4.68 6.50 -11.65
CA GLU A 123 -4.90 6.72 -13.10
C GLU A 123 -3.96 7.78 -13.74
N GLY A 124 -3.34 8.65 -12.94
CA GLY A 124 -2.35 9.64 -13.40
C GLY A 124 -0.89 9.34 -13.03
N SER A 125 -0.59 8.19 -12.41
CA SER A 125 0.74 7.92 -11.86
C SER A 125 1.81 7.55 -12.89
N GLY A 126 1.40 7.19 -14.12
CA GLY A 126 2.32 6.61 -15.10
C GLY A 126 2.88 5.24 -14.68
N ASP A 127 2.26 4.56 -13.70
CA ASP A 127 2.63 3.22 -13.22
C ASP A 127 1.55 2.19 -13.61
N PRO A 128 1.65 1.58 -14.80
CA PRO A 128 0.72 0.56 -15.24
C PRO A 128 0.65 -0.64 -14.28
N TYR A 129 1.77 -1.01 -13.66
CA TYR A 129 1.82 -2.15 -12.74
C TYR A 129 0.92 -1.89 -11.52
N LEU A 130 1.02 -0.71 -10.90
CA LEU A 130 0.13 -0.32 -9.80
C LEU A 130 -1.33 -0.30 -10.22
N ILE A 131 -1.64 0.27 -11.39
CA ILE A 131 -3.02 0.36 -11.91
C ILE A 131 -3.62 -1.03 -12.09
N TYR A 132 -2.90 -1.97 -12.72
CA TYR A 132 -3.43 -3.32 -12.96
C TYR A 132 -3.45 -4.17 -11.70
N ARG A 133 -2.54 -3.96 -10.74
CA ARG A 133 -2.61 -4.56 -9.41
C ARG A 133 -3.88 -4.12 -8.66
N ILE A 134 -4.26 -2.84 -8.71
CA ILE A 134 -5.50 -2.36 -8.10
C ILE A 134 -6.73 -2.95 -8.80
N LYS A 135 -6.74 -2.98 -10.14
CA LYS A 135 -7.84 -3.59 -10.93
C LYS A 135 -8.05 -5.06 -10.60
N TYR A 136 -6.97 -5.81 -10.35
CA TYR A 136 -7.04 -7.19 -9.88
C TYR A 136 -7.80 -7.28 -8.55
N GLN A 137 -7.42 -6.46 -7.57
CA GLN A 137 -8.09 -6.43 -6.26
C GLN A 137 -9.57 -6.04 -6.36
N ILE A 138 -9.92 -5.10 -7.25
CA ILE A 138 -11.32 -4.74 -7.55
C ILE A 138 -12.08 -5.95 -8.13
N GLY A 139 -11.49 -6.65 -9.10
CA GLY A 139 -12.10 -7.84 -9.70
C GLY A 139 -12.37 -8.94 -8.67
N VAL A 140 -11.38 -9.24 -7.82
CA VAL A 140 -11.50 -10.23 -6.75
C VAL A 140 -12.59 -9.85 -5.75
N VAL A 141 -12.58 -8.62 -5.23
CA VAL A 141 -13.57 -8.21 -4.22
C VAL A 141 -14.99 -8.14 -4.79
N LYS A 142 -15.15 -7.74 -6.07
CA LYS A 142 -16.45 -7.74 -6.75
C LYS A 142 -17.00 -9.15 -6.94
N SER A 143 -16.13 -10.15 -7.16
CA SER A 143 -16.54 -11.56 -7.17
C SER A 143 -17.12 -11.97 -5.83
N HIS A 144 -16.47 -11.62 -4.72
CA HIS A 144 -16.96 -11.89 -3.36
C HIS A 144 -18.27 -11.16 -3.01
N LEU A 145 -18.53 -10.00 -3.63
CA LEU A 145 -19.74 -9.21 -3.42
C LEU A 145 -20.92 -9.61 -4.32
N GLY A 146 -20.75 -10.59 -5.23
CA GLY A 146 -21.81 -11.03 -6.12
C GLY A 146 -22.00 -10.15 -7.37
N TYR A 147 -20.94 -9.48 -7.84
CA TYR A 147 -20.92 -8.72 -9.09
C TYR A 147 -20.08 -9.42 -10.19
N PRO A 148 -20.49 -10.60 -10.69
CA PRO A 148 -19.63 -11.43 -11.53
C PRO A 148 -19.32 -10.81 -12.90
N GLN A 149 -20.26 -10.08 -13.52
CA GLN A 149 -20.02 -9.43 -14.82
C GLN A 149 -18.96 -8.33 -14.70
N GLU A 150 -19.05 -7.52 -13.65
CA GLU A 150 -18.07 -6.47 -13.39
C GLU A 150 -16.71 -7.05 -13.00
N ALA A 151 -16.70 -8.08 -12.13
CA ALA A 151 -15.47 -8.80 -11.79
C ALA A 151 -14.76 -9.32 -13.05
N LEU A 152 -15.51 -9.97 -13.96
CA LEU A 152 -14.99 -10.48 -15.22
C LEU A 152 -14.42 -9.37 -16.11
N HIS A 153 -15.09 -8.21 -16.18
CA HIS A 153 -14.58 -7.05 -16.93
C HIS A 153 -13.19 -6.62 -16.42
N TYR A 154 -13.02 -6.47 -15.10
CA TYR A 154 -11.73 -6.09 -14.52
C TYR A 154 -10.67 -7.18 -14.75
N LEU A 155 -10.99 -8.44 -14.47
CA LEU A 155 -10.05 -9.54 -14.55
C LEU A 155 -9.56 -9.81 -15.98
N ARG A 156 -10.42 -9.68 -17.00
CA ARG A 156 -10.00 -9.79 -18.41
C ARG A 156 -8.93 -8.75 -18.78
N ARG A 157 -9.09 -7.51 -18.32
CA ARG A 157 -8.11 -6.44 -18.57
C ARG A 157 -6.79 -6.71 -17.86
N VAL A 158 -6.86 -7.24 -16.63
CA VAL A 158 -5.69 -7.67 -15.86
C VAL A 158 -4.93 -8.77 -16.57
N THR A 159 -5.61 -9.85 -16.99
CA THR A 159 -4.99 -10.96 -17.73
C THR A 159 -4.32 -10.46 -19.02
N ALA A 160 -5.00 -9.63 -19.81
CA ALA A 160 -4.47 -9.09 -21.06
C ALA A 160 -3.22 -8.21 -20.87
N PHE A 161 -3.03 -7.61 -19.69
CA PHE A 161 -1.83 -6.84 -19.37
C PHE A 161 -0.68 -7.76 -18.94
N PHE A 162 -0.92 -8.66 -17.98
CA PHE A 162 0.13 -9.52 -17.42
C PHE A 162 0.54 -10.67 -18.36
N SER A 163 -0.27 -11.04 -19.34
CA SER A 163 0.07 -12.08 -20.33
C SER A 163 0.99 -11.62 -21.46
N LYS A 164 1.34 -10.33 -21.53
CA LYS A 164 2.23 -9.75 -22.56
C LYS A 164 3.71 -9.74 -22.15
N THR A 165 4.04 -10.47 -21.09
CA THR A 165 5.39 -10.57 -20.50
C THR A 165 5.80 -12.03 -20.53
#